data_AF-A0AAD5JQA7-F1
#
_entry.id   AF-A0AAD5JQA7-F1
#
_cell.length_a   1.000
_cell.length_b   1.000
_cell.length_c   1.000
_cell.angle_alpha   90.00
_cell.angle_beta   90.00
_cell.angle_gamma   90.00
#
_symmetry.space_group_name_H-M   'P 1'
#
loop_
_entity.id
_entity.type
_entity.pdbx_description
1 polymer ?
#
loop_
_entity_poly.entity_id
_entity_poly.type
_entity_poly.pdbx_seq_one_letter_code
_entity_poly.pdbx_strand_id
1 'polypeptide(L)'
;MSQVFGIGWKVWTGKGEDQEAAKKELIEILKTMQGELGDEHFFGGERIGFVDVALVIGTSWFYTFETLGNFSIEAECPKLIAWSKRCLEKESVAKSLPHPHKIYEAALWLKQKFGIE
;
A
#
# COMPACT_ATOMS: atom_id res chain seq x y z
N MET A 1 -0.31 10.33 6.67
CA MET A 1 0.47 9.12 7.00
C MET A 1 -0.15 8.32 8.15
N SER A 2 -0.42 8.90 9.33
CA SER A 2 -1.01 8.19 10.48
C SER A 2 -2.34 7.48 10.17
N GLN A 3 -3.22 8.12 9.42
CA GLN A 3 -4.50 7.54 9.02
C GLN A 3 -4.34 6.31 8.12
N VAL A 4 -3.45 6.35 7.13
CA VAL A 4 -3.16 5.22 6.21
C VAL A 4 -2.58 4.03 6.97
N PHE A 5 -1.67 4.27 7.91
CA PHE A 5 -1.14 3.20 8.77
C PHE A 5 -2.22 2.58 9.67
N GLY A 6 -3.10 3.39 10.24
CA GLY A 6 -4.22 2.91 11.06
C GLY A 6 -5.24 2.09 10.27
N ILE A 7 -5.59 2.53 9.06
CA ILE A 7 -6.50 1.80 8.17
C ILE A 7 -5.84 0.54 7.66
N GLY A 8 -4.58 0.62 7.20
CA GLY A 8 -3.81 -0.54 6.77
C GLY A 8 -3.74 -1.60 7.86
N TRP A 9 -3.51 -1.20 9.12
CA TRP A 9 -3.59 -2.10 10.28
C TRP A 9 -4.93 -2.82 10.35
N LYS A 10 -6.05 -2.09 10.27
CA LYS A 10 -7.41 -2.67 10.29
C LYS A 10 -7.66 -3.59 9.09
N VAL A 11 -7.07 -3.34 7.93
CA VAL A 11 -7.23 -4.19 6.75
C VAL A 11 -6.64 -5.58 6.98
N TRP A 12 -5.44 -5.71 7.57
CA TRP A 12 -4.83 -7.04 7.76
C TRP A 12 -5.10 -7.69 9.12
N THR A 13 -5.54 -6.92 10.12
CA THR A 13 -5.91 -7.45 11.45
C THR A 13 -7.41 -7.59 11.69
N GLY A 14 -8.23 -6.83 10.97
CA GLY A 14 -9.68 -6.83 11.13
C GLY A 14 -10.34 -8.11 10.59
N LYS A 15 -11.63 -8.29 10.92
CA LYS A 15 -12.49 -9.37 10.42
C LYS A 15 -13.88 -8.85 10.11
N GLY A 16 -14.61 -9.55 9.25
CA GLY A 16 -16.02 -9.26 8.97
C GLY A 16 -16.24 -7.81 8.50
N GLU A 17 -17.27 -7.17 9.05
CA GLU A 17 -17.70 -5.82 8.64
C GLU A 17 -16.62 -4.74 8.87
N ASP A 18 -15.85 -4.84 9.96
CA ASP A 18 -14.78 -3.90 10.27
C ASP A 18 -13.66 -3.94 9.21
N GLN A 19 -13.32 -5.14 8.73
CA GLN A 19 -12.33 -5.32 7.68
C GLN A 19 -12.84 -4.76 6.35
N GLU A 20 -14.09 -5.02 6.00
CA GLU A 20 -14.70 -4.51 4.78
C GLU A 20 -14.83 -2.98 4.78
N ALA A 21 -15.14 -2.38 5.93
CA ALA A 21 -15.14 -0.93 6.09
C ALA A 21 -13.73 -0.34 5.90
N ALA A 22 -12.71 -0.95 6.53
CA ALA A 22 -11.32 -0.52 6.38
C ALA A 22 -10.80 -0.67 4.93
N LYS A 23 -11.21 -1.73 4.22
CA LYS A 23 -10.88 -1.93 2.80
C LYS A 23 -11.44 -0.81 1.94
N LYS A 24 -12.72 -0.46 2.12
CA LYS A 24 -13.36 0.64 1.38
C LYS A 24 -12.65 1.96 1.65
N GLU A 25 -12.34 2.25 2.91
CA GLU A 25 -11.63 3.49 3.28
C GLU A 25 -10.21 3.54 2.69
N LEU A 26 -9.49 2.42 2.69
CA LEU A 26 -8.18 2.32 2.04
C LEU A 26 -8.27 2.57 0.54
N ILE A 27 -9.24 1.95 -0.14
CA ILE A 27 -9.44 2.12 -1.58
C ILE A 27 -9.74 3.58 -1.92
N GLU A 28 -10.59 4.27 -1.17
CA GLU A 28 -10.90 5.68 -1.41
C GLU A 28 -9.68 6.60 -1.20
N ILE A 29 -8.83 6.30 -0.22
CA ILE A 29 -7.55 7.00 -0.05
C ILE A 29 -6.64 6.77 -1.26
N LEU A 30 -6.50 5.53 -1.72
CA LEU A 30 -5.65 5.20 -2.87
C LEU A 30 -6.20 5.83 -4.16
N LYS A 31 -7.52 5.90 -4.34
CA LYS A 31 -8.17 6.61 -5.45
C LYS A 31 -7.89 8.11 -5.40
N THR A 32 -7.96 8.71 -4.21
CA THR A 32 -7.59 10.12 -4.03
C THR A 32 -6.14 10.35 -4.45
N MET A 33 -5.20 9.53 -3.97
CA MET A 33 -3.80 9.62 -4.36
C MET A 33 -3.59 9.42 -5.87
N GLN A 34 -4.30 8.48 -6.47
CA GLN A 34 -4.26 8.27 -7.92
C GLN A 34 -4.80 9.50 -8.68
N GLY A 35 -5.83 10.16 -8.17
CA GLY A 35 -6.36 11.40 -8.73
C GLY A 35 -5.35 12.54 -8.69
N GLU A 36 -4.67 12.71 -7.54
CA GLU A 36 -3.60 13.71 -7.39
C GLU A 36 -2.37 13.43 -8.26
N LEU A 37 -2.06 12.15 -8.52
CA LEU A 37 -1.02 11.78 -9.49
C LEU A 37 -1.40 12.18 -10.92
N GLY A 38 -2.69 12.09 -11.26
CA GLY A 38 -3.20 12.46 -12.58
C GLY A 38 -2.55 11.66 -13.72
N ASP A 39 -1.90 12.38 -14.63
CA ASP A 39 -1.16 11.83 -15.76
C ASP A 39 0.36 12.03 -15.63
N GLU A 40 0.82 12.51 -14.47
CA GLU A 40 2.24 12.71 -14.19
C GLU A 40 2.98 11.38 -14.01
N HIS A 41 4.28 11.37 -14.32
CA HIS A 41 5.11 10.19 -14.12
C HIS A 41 5.28 9.86 -12.63
N PHE A 42 5.53 10.90 -11.83
CA PHE A 42 5.73 10.89 -10.38
C PHE A 42 4.90 12.01 -9.75
N PHE A 43 4.65 11.97 -8.45
CA PHE A 43 4.04 13.09 -7.73
C PHE A 43 4.92 14.35 -7.75
N GLY A 44 6.23 14.20 -7.94
CA GLY A 44 7.16 15.28 -8.24
C GLY A 44 7.21 15.72 -9.71
N GLY A 45 6.28 15.26 -10.55
CA GLY A 45 6.25 15.48 -12.00
C GLY A 45 7.20 14.54 -12.75
N GLU A 46 8.22 15.10 -13.40
CA GLU A 46 9.21 14.36 -14.21
C GLU A 46 10.23 13.56 -13.37
N ARG A 47 10.31 13.82 -12.07
CA ARG A 47 11.30 13.18 -11.17
C ARG A 47 10.64 12.80 -9.85
N ILE A 48 11.18 11.77 -9.20
CA ILE A 48 10.82 11.39 -7.83
C ILE A 48 10.99 12.61 -6.92
N GLY A 49 9.89 13.08 -6.35
CA GLY A 49 9.82 14.16 -5.39
C GLY A 49 9.59 13.64 -3.97
N PHE A 50 9.32 14.57 -3.05
CA PHE A 50 9.10 14.27 -1.64
C PHE A 50 7.93 13.31 -1.42
N VAL A 51 6.80 13.56 -2.10
CA VAL A 51 5.59 12.73 -1.98
C VAL A 51 5.86 11.31 -2.47
N ASP A 52 6.61 11.15 -3.55
CA ASP A 52 6.97 9.83 -4.07
C ASP A 52 7.76 9.02 -3.05
N VAL A 53 8.77 9.63 -2.41
CA VAL A 53 9.58 8.98 -1.38
C VAL A 53 8.73 8.61 -0.16
N ALA A 54 7.81 9.48 0.25
CA ALA A 54 6.92 9.22 1.38
C ALA A 54 5.94 8.08 1.12
N LEU A 55 5.41 7.98 -0.10
CA LEU A 55 4.39 7.00 -0.47
C LEU A 55 4.97 5.65 -0.89
N VAL A 56 6.14 5.61 -1.53
CA VAL A 56 6.72 4.36 -2.06
C VAL A 56 7.05 3.36 -0.95
N ILE A 57 7.30 3.83 0.27
CA ILE A 57 7.46 2.96 1.44
C ILE A 57 6.18 2.17 1.72
N GLY A 58 5.02 2.80 1.56
CA GLY A 58 3.71 2.18 1.75
C GLY A 58 3.41 1.09 0.72
N THR A 59 3.97 1.14 -0.49
CA THR A 59 3.68 0.15 -1.54
C THR A 59 4.23 -1.23 -1.20
N SER A 60 5.23 -1.33 -0.31
CA SER A 60 5.73 -2.61 0.20
C SER A 60 4.67 -3.43 0.96
N TRP A 61 3.62 -2.78 1.45
CA TRP A 61 2.50 -3.41 2.17
C TRP A 61 1.33 -3.82 1.27
N PHE A 62 1.32 -3.41 0.00
CA PHE A 62 0.19 -3.66 -0.90
C PHE A 62 -0.14 -5.15 -1.01
N TYR A 63 0.88 -5.99 -1.21
CA TYR A 63 0.71 -7.44 -1.24
C TYR A 63 0.03 -7.99 0.03
N THR A 64 0.43 -7.50 1.20
CA THR A 64 -0.17 -7.88 2.49
C THR A 64 -1.64 -7.48 2.56
N PHE A 65 -1.96 -6.26 2.13
CA PHE A 65 -3.34 -5.77 2.12
C PHE A 65 -4.21 -6.57 1.15
N GLU A 66 -3.74 -6.80 -0.08
CA GLU A 66 -4.47 -7.57 -1.10
C GLU A 66 -4.71 -9.01 -0.64
N THR A 67 -3.68 -9.66 -0.08
CA THR A 67 -3.75 -11.07 0.35
C THR A 67 -4.65 -11.25 1.57
N LEU A 68 -4.46 -10.45 2.63
CA LEU A 68 -5.20 -10.60 3.89
C LEU A 68 -6.58 -9.93 3.85
N GLY A 69 -6.72 -8.88 3.04
CA GLY A 69 -7.99 -8.21 2.79
C GLY A 69 -8.79 -8.82 1.65
N ASN A 70 -8.24 -9.74 0.85
CA ASN A 70 -8.91 -10.37 -0.29
C ASN A 70 -9.53 -9.33 -1.27
N PHE A 71 -8.69 -8.45 -1.81
CA PHE A 71 -9.06 -7.49 -2.86
C PHE A 71 -7.86 -7.18 -3.75
N SER A 72 -8.07 -6.44 -4.84
CA SER A 72 -6.99 -6.01 -5.73
C SER A 72 -6.89 -4.49 -5.76
N ILE A 73 -5.71 -3.97 -5.42
CA ILE A 73 -5.39 -2.54 -5.55
C ILE A 73 -5.22 -2.20 -7.04
N GLU A 74 -4.65 -3.09 -7.85
CA GLU A 74 -4.49 -2.85 -9.30
C GLU A 74 -5.83 -2.70 -10.03
N ALA A 75 -6.85 -3.47 -9.62
CA ALA A 75 -8.20 -3.35 -10.20
C ALA A 75 -8.86 -1.99 -9.90
N GLU A 76 -8.63 -1.42 -8.72
CA GLU A 76 -9.22 -0.15 -8.29
C GLU A 76 -8.36 1.07 -8.68
N CYS A 77 -7.04 0.91 -8.65
CA CYS A 77 -6.03 1.97 -8.75
C CYS A 77 -4.87 1.59 -9.71
N PRO A 78 -5.15 1.32 -11.00
CA PRO A 78 -4.14 0.83 -11.95
C PRO A 78 -3.00 1.81 -12.21
N LYS A 79 -3.28 3.13 -12.27
CA LYS A 79 -2.23 4.15 -12.48
C LYS A 79 -1.31 4.24 -11.28
N LEU A 80 -1.84 4.07 -10.06
CA LEU A 80 -1.03 4.06 -8.85
C LEU A 80 -0.12 2.84 -8.78
N ILE A 81 -0.59 1.66 -9.23
CA ILE A 81 0.27 0.47 -9.36
C ILE A 81 1.32 0.66 -10.46
N ALA A 82 0.96 1.29 -11.59
CA ALA A 82 1.95 1.61 -12.61
C ALA A 82 3.02 2.57 -12.08
N TRP A 83 2.62 3.58 -11.29
CA TRP A 83 3.54 4.48 -10.61
C TRP A 83 4.46 3.75 -9.63
N SER A 84 3.94 2.84 -8.80
CA SER A 84 4.77 2.09 -7.85
C SER A 84 5.81 1.23 -8.57
N LYS A 85 5.43 0.57 -9.67
CA LYS A 85 6.35 -0.18 -10.55
C LYS A 85 7.45 0.73 -11.11
N ARG A 86 7.12 1.92 -11.62
CA ARG A 86 8.10 2.92 -12.09
C ARG A 86 9.05 3.39 -10.99
N CYS A 87 8.55 3.61 -9.77
CA CYS A 87 9.40 3.97 -8.64
C CYS A 87 10.43 2.87 -8.31
N LEU A 88 10.03 1.60 -8.42
CA LEU A 88 10.89 0.43 -8.16
C LEU A 88 11.95 0.19 -9.24
N GLU A 89 11.81 0.76 -10.44
CA GLU A 89 12.87 0.71 -11.47
C GLU A 89 14.12 1.47 -11.03
N LYS A 90 14.00 2.41 -10.07
CA LYS A 90 15.17 3.06 -9.47
C LYS A 90 15.80 2.15 -8.42
N GLU A 91 17.03 1.75 -8.68
CA GLU A 91 17.81 0.86 -7.82
C GLU A 91 17.88 1.34 -6.36
N SER A 92 18.01 2.65 -6.12
CA SER A 92 18.04 3.22 -4.76
C SER A 92 16.73 2.99 -4.00
N VAL A 93 15.59 3.07 -4.69
CA VAL A 93 14.27 2.80 -4.11
C VAL A 93 14.11 1.31 -3.86
N ALA A 94 14.39 0.48 -4.86
CA ALA A 94 14.28 -0.97 -4.76
C ALA A 94 15.10 -1.56 -3.60
N LYS A 95 16.34 -1.07 -3.40
CA LYS A 95 17.22 -1.50 -2.31
C LYS A 95 16.76 -1.01 -0.93
N SER A 96 15.96 0.04 -0.86
CA SER A 96 15.51 0.64 0.40
C SER A 96 14.24 -0.01 0.95
N LEU A 97 13.51 -0.76 0.12
CA LEU A 97 12.25 -1.37 0.51
C LEU A 97 12.41 -2.85 0.87
N PRO A 98 11.75 -3.32 1.94
CA PRO A 98 11.67 -4.74 2.21
C PRO A 98 10.87 -5.44 1.09
N HIS A 99 11.28 -6.67 0.77
CA HIS A 99 10.54 -7.49 -0.18
C HIS A 99 9.09 -7.71 0.33
N PRO A 100 8.05 -7.58 -0.51
CA PRO A 100 6.65 -7.66 -0.07
C PRO A 100 6.31 -8.93 0.74
N HIS A 101 6.87 -10.08 0.35
CA HIS A 101 6.68 -11.33 1.10
C HIS A 101 7.22 -11.29 2.55
N LYS A 102 8.31 -10.57 2.81
CA LYS A 102 8.83 -10.43 4.18
C LYS A 102 7.89 -9.61 5.06
N ILE A 103 7.23 -8.61 4.47
CA ILE A 103 6.23 -7.80 5.17
C ILE A 103 4.98 -8.63 5.46
N TYR A 104 4.56 -9.46 4.51
CA TYR A 104 3.48 -10.41 4.71
C TYR A 104 3.79 -11.44 5.80
N GLU A 105 4.96 -12.05 5.79
CA GLU A 105 5.42 -12.98 6.84
C GLU A 105 5.43 -12.31 8.22
N ALA A 106 5.94 -11.07 8.31
CA ALA A 106 5.92 -10.30 9.54
C ALA A 106 4.49 -10.00 10.02
N ALA A 107 3.57 -9.68 9.10
CA ALA A 107 2.16 -9.48 9.43
C ALA A 107 1.51 -10.78 9.96
N LEU A 108 1.74 -11.93 9.32
CA LEU A 108 1.27 -13.22 9.80
C LEU A 108 1.82 -13.56 11.19
N TRP A 109 3.11 -13.32 11.41
CA TRP A 109 3.72 -13.54 12.71
C TRP A 109 3.10 -12.63 13.79
N LEU A 110 2.81 -11.36 13.47
CA LEU A 110 2.12 -10.45 14.39
C LEU A 110 0.69 -10.92 14.69
N LYS A 111 -0.04 -11.38 13.67
CA LYS A 111 -1.38 -11.97 13.83
C LYS A 111 -1.35 -13.13 14.82
N GLN A 112 -0.43 -14.07 14.62
CA GLN A 112 -0.24 -15.22 15.53
C GLN A 112 0.11 -14.76 16.94
N LYS A 113 1.08 -13.85 17.09
CA LYS A 113 1.55 -13.37 18.39
C LYS A 113 0.47 -12.67 19.21
N PHE A 114 -0.46 -11.97 18.54
CA PHE A 114 -1.56 -11.26 19.18
C PHE A 114 -2.88 -12.06 19.23
N GLY A 115 -2.90 -13.32 18.77
CA GLY A 115 -4.11 -14.14 18.74
C GLY A 115 -5.18 -13.63 17.77
N ILE A 116 -4.77 -12.91 16.73
CA ILE A 116 -5.64 -12.35 15.70
C ILE A 116 -5.67 -13.36 14.54
N GLU A 117 -6.47 -14.42 14.61
CA GLU A 117 -6.59 -15.39 13.50
C GLU A 117 -7.57 -14.96 12.40
#